data_AF-A0AAW5FUA0-F1
#
_entry.id   AF-A0AAW5FUA0-F1
#
_cell.length_a   1.000
_cell.length_b   1.000
_cell.length_c   1.000
_cell.angle_alpha   90.00
_cell.angle_beta   90.00
_cell.angle_gamma   90.00
#
_symmetry.space_group_name_H-M   'P 1'
#
loop_
_entity.id
_entity.type
_entity.pdbx_description
1 polymer ?
#
loop_
_entity_poly.entity_id
_entity_poly.type
_entity_poly.pdbx_seq_one_letter_code
_entity_poly.pdbx_strand_id
1 'polypeptide(L)' 'MKTQKPKQWADREVQQLSKLARAGAGVSKIAAELGRHAGPVRRMARTMGILLKK' A
#
# COMPACT_ATOMS: atom_id res chain seq x y z
N MET A 1 13.30 -18.53 15.96
CA MET A 1 13.06 -17.14 15.52
C MET A 1 12.30 -17.18 14.20
N LYS A 2 11.02 -16.76 14.16
CA LYS A 2 10.21 -16.78 12.93
C LYS A 2 10.45 -15.48 12.16
N THR A 3 11.48 -15.44 11.32
CA THR A 3 11.68 -14.39 10.31
C THR A 3 10.58 -14.52 9.26
N GLN A 4 9.42 -13.93 9.56
CA GLN A 4 8.35 -13.74 8.59
C GLN A 4 8.91 -12.84 7.48
N LYS A 5 9.31 -13.45 6.35
CA LYS A 5 9.57 -12.73 5.09
C LYS A 5 8.42 -11.72 4.91
N PRO A 6 8.70 -10.42 4.70
CA PRO A 6 7.62 -9.48 4.46
C PRO A 6 6.84 -10.00 3.26
N LYS A 7 5.56 -10.31 3.48
CA LYS A 7 4.58 -10.76 2.48
C LYS A 7 4.83 -9.94 1.20
N GLN A 8 5.44 -10.55 0.19
CA GLN A 8 5.78 -9.86 -1.05
C GLN A 8 4.50 -9.19 -1.55
N TRP A 9 4.62 -7.91 -1.87
CA TRP A 9 3.52 -7.20 -2.49
C TRP A 9 3.34 -7.79 -3.88
N ALA A 10 2.15 -8.29 -4.16
CA ALA A 10 1.83 -8.77 -5.49
C ALA A 10 1.82 -7.58 -6.45
N ASP A 11 2.24 -7.78 -7.69
CA ASP A 11 2.23 -6.72 -8.71
C ASP A 11 0.84 -6.08 -8.86
N ARG A 12 -0.23 -6.86 -8.67
CA ARG A 12 -1.60 -6.37 -8.63
C ARG A 12 -1.86 -5.39 -7.48
N GLU A 13 -1.35 -5.68 -6.28
CA GLU A 13 -1.49 -4.78 -5.12
C GLU A 13 -0.72 -3.47 -5.34
N VAL A 14 0.47 -3.57 -5.93
CA VAL A 14 1.32 -2.42 -6.28
C VAL A 14 0.65 -1.54 -7.34
N GLN A 15 0.10 -2.14 -8.39
CA GLN A 15 -0.66 -1.43 -9.42
C GLN A 15 -1.90 -0.76 -8.85
N GLN A 16 -2.64 -1.46 -7.98
CA GLN A 16 -3.87 -0.95 -7.38
C GLN A 16 -3.59 0.18 -6.38
N LEU A 17 -2.51 0.09 -5.59
CA LEU A 17 -2.01 1.18 -4.76
C LEU A 17 -1.68 2.41 -5.61
N SER A 18 -0.91 2.24 -6.69
CA SER A 18 -0.50 3.34 -7.58
C SER A 18 -1.70 4.00 -8.24
N LYS A 19 -2.65 3.19 -8.74
CA LYS A 19 -3.89 3.68 -9.36
C LYS A 19 -4.73 4.51 -8.38
N LEU A 20 -4.94 4.00 -7.17
CA LEU A 20 -5.73 4.68 -6.14
C LEU A 20 -5.03 5.93 -5.62
N ALA A 21 -3.71 5.89 -5.45
CA ALA A 21 -2.94 7.04 -5.05
C ALA A 21 -2.97 8.17 -6.09
N ARG A 22 -2.85 7.83 -7.39
CA ARG A 22 -3.03 8.80 -8.50
C ARG A 22 -4.44 9.37 -8.55
N ALA A 23 -5.45 8.57 -8.20
CA ALA A 23 -6.82 9.05 -8.04
C ALA A 23 -7.04 9.92 -6.78
N GLY A 24 -6.00 10.19 -5.99
CA GLY A 24 -6.07 11.00 -4.78
C GLY A 24 -6.67 10.28 -3.57
N ALA A 25 -6.79 8.94 -3.61
CA ALA A 25 -7.32 8.18 -2.50
C ALA A 25 -6.38 8.25 -1.27
N GLY A 26 -6.97 8.42 -0.10
CA GLY A 26 -6.26 8.38 1.17
C GLY A 26 -5.82 6.96 1.55
N VAL A 27 -4.87 6.86 2.48
CA VAL A 27 -4.29 5.57 2.90
C VAL A 27 -5.33 4.59 3.45
N SER A 28 -6.36 5.08 4.13
CA SER A 28 -7.43 4.25 4.70
C SER A 28 -8.30 3.60 3.62
N LYS A 29 -8.58 4.33 2.54
CA LYS A 29 -9.34 3.79 1.39
C LYS A 29 -8.52 2.73 0.66
N ILE A 30 -7.24 2.99 0.44
CA ILE A 30 -6.33 2.04 -0.21
C ILE A 30 -6.16 0.78 0.66
N ALA A 31 -6.03 0.94 1.98
CA ALA A 31 -5.99 -0.16 2.92
C ALA A 31 -7.23 -1.06 2.84
N ALA A 32 -8.43 -0.44 2.82
CA ALA A 32 -9.69 -1.16 2.66
C ALA A 32 -9.76 -1.92 1.32
N GLU A 33 -9.40 -1.26 0.22
CA GLU A 33 -9.39 -1.84 -1.13
C GLU A 33 -8.39 -3.01 -1.28
N LEU A 34 -7.23 -2.90 -0.63
CA LEU A 34 -6.20 -3.95 -0.66
C LEU A 34 -6.43 -5.04 0.39
N GLY A 35 -7.43 -4.89 1.27
CA GLY A 35 -7.61 -5.79 2.43
C GLY A 35 -6.38 -5.83 3.36
N ARG A 36 -5.60 -4.75 3.42
CA ARG A 36 -4.37 -4.65 4.22
C ARG A 36 -4.44 -3.50 5.20
N HIS A 37 -3.64 -3.57 6.25
CA HIS A 37 -3.51 -2.45 7.20
C HIS A 37 -2.85 -1.22 6.57
N ALA A 38 -3.25 -0.03 7.01
CA ALA A 38 -2.74 1.25 6.53
C ALA A 38 -1.24 1.46 6.76
N GLY A 39 -0.64 0.83 7.79
CA GLY A 39 0.79 0.94 8.09
C GLY A 39 1.68 0.41 6.95
N PRO A 40 1.56 -0.88 6.59
CA PRO A 40 2.23 -1.47 5.43
C PRO A 40 1.98 -0.71 4.12
N VAL A 41 0.74 -0.25 3.90
CA VAL A 41 0.35 0.51 2.70
C VAL A 41 1.10 1.84 2.63
N ARG A 42 1.18 2.57 3.75
CA ARG A 42 1.94 3.82 3.84
C ARG A 42 3.43 3.60 3.60
N ARG A 43 3.99 2.54 4.18
CA ARG A 43 5.41 2.18 3.98
C ARG A 43 5.68 1.87 2.52
N MET A 44 4.84 1.06 1.88
CA MET A 44 5.01 0.71 0.47
C MET A 44 4.85 1.92 -0.44
N ALA A 45 3.83 2.74 -0.23
CA ALA A 45 3.66 3.97 -0.99
C ALA A 45 4.88 4.87 -0.90
N ARG A 46 5.46 5.03 0.31
CA ARG A 46 6.73 5.76 0.49
C ARG A 46 7.90 5.12 -0.27
N THR A 47 8.05 3.80 -0.23
CA THR A 47 9.08 3.09 -1.02
C THR A 47 8.92 3.34 -2.52
N MET A 48 7.69 3.51 -3.00
CA MET A 48 7.38 3.83 -4.39
C MET A 48 7.46 5.33 -4.72
N GLY A 49 7.82 6.19 -3.77
CA GLY A 49 7.83 7.65 -3.96
C GLY A 49 6.44 8.30 -3.98
N ILE A 50 5.41 7.57 -3.55
CA ILE A 50 4.02 8.01 -3.53
C ILE A 50 3.67 8.56 -2.15
N LEU A 51 3.28 9.84 -2.10
CA LEU A 51 2.72 10.44 -0.89
C LEU A 51 1.21 10.20 -0.82
N LEU A 52 0.78 9.35 0.10
CA LEU A 52 -0.65 9.16 0.37
C LEU A 52 -1.18 10.28 1.25
N LYS A 53 -2.33 10.84 0.87
CA LYS A 53 -3.09 11.73 1.76
C LYS A 53 -3.59 10.91 2.97
N LYS A 54 -3.64 11.58 4.12
CA LYS A 54 -4.07 10.97 5.39
C LYS A 54 -5.54 10.56 5.31
#